data_AF-A0A5C3KSK2-F1
#
_entry.id   AF-A0A5C3KSK2-F1
#
_cell.length_a   1.000
_cell.length_b   1.000
_cell.length_c   1.000
_cell.angle_alpha   90.00
_cell.angle_beta   90.00
_cell.angle_gamma   90.00
#
_symmetry.space_group_name_H-M   'P 1'
#
loop_
_entity.id
_entity.type
_entity.pdbx_description
1 polymer ?
#
loop_
_entity_poly.entity_id
_entity_poly.type
_entity_poly.pdbx_seq_one_letter_code
_entity_poly.pdbx_strand_id
1 'polypeptide(L)'
;MANTIAFKAAEHSIKSVTIFKSSKAEVARTFRIDLAQGQNKIEIKGLSSFIDPLSVRVSGLGEARLYDVACWVKTSHRPHGVAEHEFDDASEVIRLLHVKKDELAKRKEIRLNEKMILLQYAESLKGEHVPPTQMIEFMKIYITQSHRNVEEVAKLEEELLAVDRNIGKEEEKVMMKKGQANGRVDIVVAADGEVQVDLVLTYIASNAQWQPTYELHAKTERKTIPACQAALLCGNHPIYR
;
A
#
# COMPACT_ATOMS: atom_id res chain seq x y z
N MET A 1 19.65 24.08 18.91
CA MET A 1 18.61 23.07 18.60
C MET A 1 18.31 23.22 17.11
N ALA A 2 18.30 22.14 16.33
CA ALA A 2 18.02 22.23 14.90
C ALA A 2 16.51 22.42 14.67
N ASN A 3 16.12 23.45 13.94
CA ASN A 3 14.73 23.67 13.55
C ASN A 3 14.30 22.55 12.60
N THR A 4 13.16 21.89 12.83
CA THR A 4 12.71 20.75 11.99
C THR A 4 11.41 21.08 11.28
N ILE A 5 11.41 20.97 9.95
CA ILE A 5 10.28 21.29 9.07
C ILE A 5 9.90 20.03 8.30
N ALA A 6 8.64 19.63 8.34
CA ALA A 6 8.17 18.40 7.70
C ALA A 6 7.13 18.68 6.61
N PHE A 7 7.28 18.03 5.46
CA PHE A 7 6.37 18.13 4.33
C PHE A 7 5.84 16.76 3.90
N LYS A 8 4.58 16.71 3.47
CA LYS A 8 4.01 15.55 2.78
C LYS A 8 3.99 15.85 1.28
N ALA A 9 4.75 15.11 0.49
CA ALA A 9 4.92 15.40 -0.94
C ALA A 9 3.60 15.47 -1.73
N ALA A 10 2.55 14.75 -1.32
CA ALA A 10 1.24 14.80 -1.96
C ALA A 10 0.52 16.17 -1.84
N GLU A 11 0.86 16.96 -0.82
CA GLU A 11 0.25 18.28 -0.55
C GLU A 11 0.94 19.41 -1.32
N HIS A 12 2.05 19.11 -2.00
CA HIS A 12 2.83 20.09 -2.78
C HIS A 12 2.82 19.73 -4.26
N SER A 13 2.78 20.76 -5.10
CA SER A 13 2.75 20.60 -6.54
C SER A 13 4.04 20.01 -7.09
N ILE A 14 3.89 19.24 -8.16
CA ILE A 14 5.01 18.78 -8.97
C ILE A 14 5.28 19.89 -10.00
N LYS A 15 6.52 20.39 -10.06
CA LYS A 15 6.93 21.42 -11.01
C LYS A 15 7.02 20.86 -12.43
N SER A 16 7.62 19.69 -12.57
CA SER A 16 7.76 19.02 -13.87
C SER A 16 8.03 17.53 -13.69
N VAL A 17 7.64 16.75 -14.71
CA VAL A 17 7.98 15.33 -14.84
C VAL A 17 8.51 15.10 -16.25
N THR A 18 9.71 14.53 -16.36
CA THR A 18 10.33 14.16 -17.64
C THR A 18 10.45 12.64 -17.69
N ILE A 19 9.75 12.00 -18.63
CA ILE A 19 9.71 10.54 -18.73
C ILE A 19 10.70 10.07 -19.79
N PHE A 20 11.61 9.19 -19.39
CA PHE A 20 12.63 8.59 -20.26
C PHE A 20 12.15 7.27 -20.84
N LYS A 21 12.70 6.90 -22.01
CA LYS A 21 12.41 5.61 -22.67
C LYS A 21 12.78 4.38 -21.83
N SER A 22 13.61 4.54 -20.80
CA SER A 22 14.09 3.48 -19.90
C SER A 22 13.14 3.18 -18.73
N SER A 23 11.86 3.52 -18.85
CA SER A 23 10.86 3.38 -17.77
C SER A 23 11.24 4.11 -16.48
N LYS A 24 11.96 5.23 -16.63
CA LYS A 24 12.37 6.13 -15.55
C LYS A 24 11.76 7.50 -15.78
N ALA A 25 11.47 8.22 -14.72
CA ALA A 25 11.06 9.62 -14.79
C ALA A 25 11.92 10.47 -13.86
N GLU A 26 12.39 11.61 -14.36
CA GLU A 26 12.90 12.69 -13.50
C GLU A 26 11.70 13.51 -13.02
N VAL A 27 11.59 13.68 -11.71
CA VAL A 27 10.52 14.44 -11.05
C VAL A 27 11.16 15.61 -10.33
N ALA A 28 10.65 16.81 -10.57
CA ALA A 28 11.03 18.02 -9.84
C ALA A 28 9.83 18.55 -9.05
N ARG A 29 10.03 18.78 -7.75
CA ARG A 29 9.03 19.36 -6.82
C ARG A 29 9.59 20.62 -6.19
N THR A 30 8.73 21.60 -5.93
CA THR A 30 9.10 22.85 -5.27
C THR A 30 8.42 22.94 -3.92
N PHE A 31 9.19 23.30 -2.89
CA PHE A 31 8.72 23.51 -1.53
C PHE A 31 9.11 24.93 -1.08
N ARG A 32 8.11 25.71 -0.65
CA ARG A 32 8.33 27.01 -0.01
C ARG A 32 8.66 26.78 1.46
N ILE A 33 9.79 27.30 1.90
CA ILE A 33 10.32 27.03 3.25
C ILE A 33 10.83 28.33 3.85
N ASP A 34 10.40 28.61 5.07
CA ASP A 34 10.96 29.68 5.89
C ASP A 34 12.07 29.08 6.78
N LEU A 35 13.31 29.42 6.48
CA LEU A 35 14.49 28.95 7.22
C LEU A 35 14.75 29.88 8.40
N ALA A 36 14.97 29.30 9.58
CA ALA A 36 15.45 30.03 10.75
C ALA A 36 16.97 30.22 10.67
N GLN A 37 17.51 31.20 11.41
CA GLN A 37 18.95 31.33 11.57
C GLN A 37 19.57 30.05 12.17
N GLY A 38 20.69 29.60 11.59
CA GLY A 38 21.38 28.36 11.99
C GLY A 38 20.92 27.14 11.20
N GLN A 39 21.03 25.95 11.81
CA GLN A 39 20.72 24.68 11.15
C GLN A 39 19.22 24.37 11.14
N ASN A 40 18.73 24.01 9.96
CA ASN A 40 17.36 23.56 9.69
C ASN A 40 17.39 22.16 9.08
N LYS A 41 16.54 21.27 9.60
CA LYS A 41 16.31 19.92 9.09
C LYS A 41 14.96 19.89 8.37
N ILE A 42 14.97 19.51 7.10
CA ILE A 42 13.77 19.43 6.27
C ILE A 42 13.49 17.96 5.98
N GLU A 43 12.29 17.49 6.31
CA GLU A 43 11.87 16.10 6.11
C GLU A 43 10.73 16.03 5.08
N ILE A 44 10.98 15.49 3.89
CA ILE A 44 9.98 15.33 2.83
C ILE A 44 9.55 13.86 2.78
N LYS A 45 8.30 13.58 3.16
CA LYS A 45 7.71 12.24 3.25
C LYS A 45 6.69 12.00 2.12
N GLY A 46 6.40 10.74 1.80
CA GLY A 46 5.40 10.39 0.80
C GLY A 46 5.91 10.51 -0.65
N LEU A 47 7.21 10.38 -0.86
CA LEU A 47 7.80 10.29 -2.20
C LEU A 47 7.63 8.86 -2.74
N SER A 48 7.77 8.69 -4.06
CA SER A 48 7.65 7.38 -4.71
C SER A 48 8.54 6.34 -4.03
N SER A 49 8.02 5.13 -3.79
CA SER A 49 8.81 3.99 -3.32
C SER A 49 9.84 3.52 -4.34
N PHE A 50 9.69 3.91 -5.61
CA PHE A 50 10.63 3.59 -6.68
C PHE A 50 11.64 4.73 -6.93
N ILE A 51 11.77 5.68 -5.99
CA ILE A 51 12.82 6.70 -6.02
C ILE A 51 14.20 6.03 -6.01
N ASP A 52 15.09 6.48 -6.88
CA ASP A 52 16.51 6.12 -6.86
C ASP A 52 17.21 6.99 -5.80
N PRO A 53 17.66 6.42 -4.66
CA PRO A 53 18.24 7.20 -3.57
C PRO A 53 19.49 8.00 -3.97
N LEU A 54 20.22 7.53 -4.99
CA LEU A 54 21.45 8.17 -5.46
C LEU A 54 21.18 9.33 -6.45
N SER A 55 19.94 9.48 -6.91
CA SER A 55 19.55 10.49 -7.89
C SER A 55 19.10 11.82 -7.28
N VAL A 56 18.96 11.87 -5.96
CA VAL A 56 18.37 13.01 -5.26
C VAL A 56 19.28 14.23 -5.33
N ARG A 57 18.73 15.34 -5.79
CA ARG A 57 19.40 16.63 -5.91
C ARG A 57 18.53 17.74 -5.33
N VAL A 58 19.17 18.68 -4.65
CA VAL A 58 18.52 19.83 -4.01
C VAL A 58 19.09 21.11 -4.61
N SER A 59 18.22 22.05 -4.95
CA SER A 59 18.58 23.38 -5.44
C SER A 59 17.57 24.42 -4.95
N GLY A 60 17.77 25.70 -5.28
CA GLY A 60 16.85 26.77 -4.87
C GLY A 60 17.00 27.22 -3.42
N LEU A 61 18.17 27.02 -2.82
CA LEU A 61 18.47 27.39 -1.43
C LEU A 61 18.85 28.86 -1.22
N GLY A 62 19.00 29.65 -2.30
CA GLY A 62 19.48 31.03 -2.21
C GLY A 62 20.84 31.12 -1.50
N GLU A 63 20.93 31.95 -0.47
CA GLU A 63 22.13 32.13 0.35
C GLU A 63 22.33 31.03 1.41
N ALA A 64 21.36 30.13 1.61
CA ALA A 64 21.49 29.04 2.57
C ALA A 64 22.43 27.94 2.05
N ARG A 65 23.21 27.35 2.96
CA ARG A 65 24.22 26.32 2.66
C ARG A 65 23.64 24.93 2.88
N LEU A 66 23.80 24.05 1.90
CA LEU A 66 23.46 22.63 2.01
C LEU A 66 24.55 21.88 2.78
N TYR A 67 24.16 21.14 3.81
CA TYR A 67 25.06 20.30 4.61
C TYR A 67 24.93 18.82 4.29
N ASP A 68 23.70 18.32 4.20
CA ASP A 68 23.45 16.89 4.00
C ASP A 68 22.15 16.65 3.24
N VAL A 69 22.12 15.56 2.48
CA VAL A 69 20.94 15.04 1.78
C VAL A 69 20.95 13.53 1.91
N ALA A 70 19.95 12.99 2.59
CA ALA A 70 19.79 11.56 2.74
C ALA A 70 18.42 11.11 2.22
N CYS A 71 18.40 10.05 1.43
CA CYS A 71 17.19 9.46 0.89
C CYS A 71 17.00 8.06 1.42
N TRP A 72 15.78 7.76 1.85
CA TRP A 72 15.39 6.50 2.45
C TRP A 72 14.12 5.99 1.77
N VAL A 73 14.11 4.72 1.43
CA VAL A 73 12.88 4.03 1.05
C VAL A 73 12.54 3.07 2.17
N LYS A 74 11.42 3.29 2.85
CA LYS A 74 10.94 2.29 3.80
C LYS A 74 10.48 1.08 3.01
N THR A 75 11.25 0.00 3.05
CA THR A 75 10.74 -1.32 2.70
C THR A 75 9.70 -1.68 3.74
N SER A 76 8.43 -1.51 3.39
CA SER A 76 7.32 -2.02 4.20
C SER A 76 7.33 -3.54 4.13
N HIS A 77 8.26 -4.18 4.84
CA HIS A 77 7.93 -5.43 5.51
C HIS A 77 7.17 -4.98 6.75
N ARG A 78 5.87 -4.73 6.64
CA ARG A 78 5.05 -4.58 7.83
C ARG A 78 4.44 -5.94 8.17
N PRO A 79 4.85 -6.56 9.29
CA PRO A 79 3.91 -7.23 10.17
C PRO A 79 2.84 -6.20 10.59
N HIS A 80 1.61 -6.67 10.76
CA HIS A 80 0.40 -5.92 11.05
C HIS A 80 0.60 -4.70 11.98
N GLY A 81 0.09 -3.53 11.57
CA GLY A 81 0.17 -2.32 12.38
C GLY A 81 -0.53 -1.12 11.74
N VAL A 82 -1.79 -0.98 12.11
CA VAL A 82 -2.78 0.10 11.89
C VAL A 82 -2.18 1.46 11.56
N ALA A 83 -2.63 2.07 10.47
CA ALA A 83 -2.57 3.51 10.25
C ALA A 83 -4.01 4.00 10.02
N GLU A 84 -4.45 4.88 10.91
CA GLU A 84 -5.74 5.56 10.84
C GLU A 84 -5.80 6.52 9.63
N HIS A 85 -7.03 6.65 9.12
CA HIS A 85 -7.59 7.68 8.24
C HIS A 85 -7.86 7.33 6.76
N GLU A 86 -9.11 7.67 6.44
CA GLU A 86 -9.85 7.62 5.18
C GLU A 86 -10.39 6.24 4.78
N PHE A 87 -11.67 6.03 5.12
CA PHE A 87 -12.52 4.95 4.63
C PHE A 87 -12.63 5.03 3.11
N ASP A 88 -11.62 4.47 2.45
CA ASP A 88 -11.64 4.01 1.07
C ASP A 88 -12.56 2.77 1.03
N ASP A 89 -13.48 2.68 0.06
CA ASP A 89 -14.37 1.51 -0.09
C ASP A 89 -13.58 0.19 -0.08
N ALA A 90 -12.36 0.21 -0.62
CA ALA A 90 -11.45 -0.93 -0.59
C ALA A 90 -10.93 -1.27 0.82
N SER A 91 -10.74 -0.28 1.70
CA SER A 91 -10.40 -0.49 3.11
C SER A 91 -11.55 -1.14 3.88
N GLU A 92 -12.80 -0.80 3.54
CA GLU A 92 -13.98 -1.44 4.12
C GLU A 92 -14.13 -2.89 3.66
N VAL A 93 -13.90 -3.17 2.37
CA VAL A 93 -13.91 -4.55 1.83
C VAL A 93 -12.82 -5.40 2.50
N ILE A 94 -11.59 -4.90 2.62
CA ILE A 94 -10.50 -5.61 3.30
C ILE A 94 -10.84 -5.85 4.77
N ARG A 95 -11.44 -4.87 5.45
CA ARG A 95 -11.90 -5.02 6.84
C ARG A 95 -12.94 -6.13 6.98
N LEU A 96 -13.96 -6.15 6.11
CA LEU A 96 -14.99 -7.19 6.12
C LEU A 96 -14.42 -8.58 5.84
N LEU A 97 -13.44 -8.69 4.94
CA LEU A 97 -12.75 -9.97 4.68
C LEU A 97 -11.96 -10.46 5.90
N HIS A 98 -11.30 -9.57 6.65
CA HIS A 98 -10.64 -9.94 7.91
C HIS A 98 -11.65 -10.41 8.97
N VAL A 99 -12.79 -9.72 9.12
CA VAL A 99 -13.87 -10.18 10.02
C VAL A 99 -14.36 -11.57 9.64
N LYS A 100 -14.57 -11.82 8.35
CA LYS A 100 -14.97 -13.16 7.85
C LYS A 100 -13.90 -14.21 8.11
N LYS A 101 -12.61 -13.88 7.92
CA LYS A 101 -11.49 -14.77 8.22
C LYS A 101 -11.48 -15.16 9.71
N ASP A 102 -11.64 -14.18 10.60
CA ASP A 102 -11.65 -14.41 12.04
C ASP A 102 -12.85 -15.29 12.46
N GLU A 103 -14.02 -15.08 11.85
CA GLU A 103 -15.19 -15.93 12.08
C GLU A 103 -14.92 -17.40 11.68
N LEU A 104 -14.36 -17.61 10.49
CA LEU A 104 -14.02 -18.95 9.99
C LEU A 104 -12.94 -19.63 10.84
N ALA A 105 -11.92 -18.88 11.27
CA ALA A 105 -10.86 -19.36 12.15
C ALA A 105 -11.43 -19.82 13.50
N LYS A 106 -12.31 -19.03 14.11
CA LYS A 106 -13.00 -19.40 15.36
C LYS A 106 -13.89 -20.62 15.16
N ARG A 107 -14.61 -20.72 14.03
CA ARG A 107 -15.44 -21.89 13.74
C ARG A 107 -14.60 -23.16 13.63
N LYS A 108 -13.42 -23.08 12.99
CA LYS A 108 -12.45 -24.18 12.94
C LYS A 108 -11.93 -24.55 14.33
N GLU A 109 -11.59 -23.56 15.15
CA GLU A 109 -11.13 -23.77 16.53
C GLU A 109 -12.18 -24.50 17.38
N ILE A 110 -13.46 -24.10 17.29
CA ILE A 110 -14.58 -24.78 17.98
C ILE A 110 -14.64 -26.26 17.58
N ARG A 111 -14.51 -26.56 16.29
CA ARG A 111 -14.52 -27.93 15.77
C ARG A 111 -13.33 -28.76 16.25
N LEU A 112 -12.14 -28.18 16.32
CA LEU A 112 -10.97 -28.83 16.92
C LEU A 112 -11.16 -29.06 18.43
N ASN A 113 -11.77 -28.11 19.13
CA ASN A 113 -12.05 -28.22 20.56
C ASN A 113 -13.11 -29.29 20.87
N GLU A 114 -14.12 -29.46 20.02
CA GLU A 114 -15.13 -30.53 20.16
C GLU A 114 -14.48 -31.93 20.22
N LYS A 115 -13.48 -32.19 19.36
CA LYS A 115 -12.68 -33.42 19.40
C LYS A 115 -11.94 -33.55 20.74
N MET A 116 -11.35 -32.46 21.24
CA MET A 116 -10.61 -32.46 22.50
C MET A 116 -11.52 -32.84 23.68
N ILE A 117 -12.72 -32.25 23.74
CA ILE A 117 -13.71 -32.53 24.79
C ILE A 117 -14.13 -34.01 24.76
N LEU A 118 -14.37 -34.57 23.56
CA LEU A 118 -14.72 -35.99 23.41
C LEU A 118 -13.60 -36.93 23.88
N LEU A 119 -12.34 -36.58 23.63
CA LEU A 119 -11.18 -37.33 24.11
C LEU A 119 -11.04 -37.25 25.63
N GLN A 120 -11.18 -36.05 26.22
CA GLN A 120 -11.15 -35.87 27.67
C GLN A 120 -12.28 -36.65 28.37
N TYR A 121 -13.47 -36.67 27.77
CA TYR A 121 -14.56 -37.50 28.27
C TYR A 121 -14.19 -39.00 28.23
N ALA A 122 -13.62 -39.48 27.12
CA ALA A 122 -13.17 -40.87 27.01
C ALA A 122 -12.11 -41.24 28.06
N GLU A 123 -11.16 -40.33 28.34
CA GLU A 123 -10.13 -40.51 29.37
C GLU A 123 -10.70 -40.56 30.80
N SER A 124 -11.84 -39.90 31.05
CA SER A 124 -12.50 -39.89 32.35
C SER A 124 -13.23 -41.20 32.69
N LEU A 125 -13.50 -42.05 31.69
CA LEU A 125 -14.24 -43.30 31.86
C LEU A 125 -13.34 -44.38 32.50
N LYS A 126 -13.69 -44.82 33.71
CA LYS A 126 -13.02 -45.93 34.40
C LYS A 126 -13.71 -47.25 34.08
N GLY A 127 -12.93 -48.26 33.65
CA GLY A 127 -13.45 -49.58 33.26
C GLY A 127 -14.17 -50.37 34.36
N GLU A 128 -14.05 -49.95 35.62
CA GLU A 128 -14.79 -50.52 36.76
C GLU A 128 -16.31 -50.26 36.71
N HIS A 129 -16.75 -49.18 36.05
CA HIS A 129 -18.15 -48.73 36.08
C HIS A 129 -18.81 -48.67 34.69
N VAL A 130 -18.08 -49.00 33.63
CA VAL A 130 -18.55 -48.90 32.24
C VAL A 130 -18.55 -50.28 31.58
N PRO A 131 -19.72 -50.85 31.24
CA PRO A 131 -19.78 -52.14 30.58
C PRO A 131 -19.20 -52.05 29.15
N PRO A 132 -18.55 -53.13 28.63
CA PRO A 132 -17.92 -53.12 27.31
C PRO A 132 -18.85 -52.73 26.14
N THR A 133 -20.15 -53.01 26.25
CA THR A 133 -21.16 -52.68 25.24
C THR A 133 -21.35 -51.18 25.07
N GLN A 134 -21.35 -50.41 26.16
CA GLN A 134 -21.45 -48.94 26.13
C GLN A 134 -20.18 -48.30 25.53
N MET A 135 -19.01 -48.89 25.80
CA MET A 135 -17.75 -48.45 25.19
C MET A 135 -17.76 -48.66 23.66
N ILE A 136 -18.28 -49.79 23.18
CA ILE A 136 -18.41 -50.05 21.74
C ILE A 136 -19.35 -49.04 21.07
N GLU A 137 -20.45 -48.69 21.73
CA GLU A 137 -21.40 -47.67 21.24
C GLU A 137 -20.78 -46.28 21.21
N PHE A 138 -20.07 -45.89 22.28
CA PHE A 138 -19.30 -44.65 22.32
C PHE A 138 -18.27 -44.56 21.18
N MET A 139 -17.50 -45.63 20.94
CA MET A 139 -16.50 -45.67 19.86
C MET A 139 -17.12 -45.51 18.48
N LYS A 140 -18.31 -46.07 18.23
CA LYS A 140 -19.04 -45.88 16.96
C LYS A 140 -19.45 -44.42 16.76
N ILE A 141 -19.96 -43.77 17.81
CA ILE A 141 -20.34 -42.35 17.79
C ILE A 141 -19.09 -41.49 17.57
N TYR A 142 -18.01 -41.76 18.31
CA TYR A 142 -16.75 -41.04 18.20
C TYR A 142 -16.16 -41.09 16.79
N ILE A 143 -16.10 -42.27 16.16
CA ILE A 143 -15.58 -42.44 14.79
C ILE A 143 -16.43 -41.63 13.80
N THR A 144 -17.77 -41.72 13.91
CA THR A 144 -18.69 -41.01 13.02
C THR A 144 -18.56 -39.50 13.16
N GLN A 145 -18.49 -38.99 14.40
CA GLN A 145 -18.29 -37.56 14.65
C GLN A 145 -16.91 -37.09 14.22
N SER A 146 -15.88 -37.92 14.39
CA SER A 146 -14.51 -37.62 13.94
C SER A 146 -14.42 -37.48 12.43
N HIS A 147 -15.03 -38.38 11.66
CA HIS A 147 -15.07 -38.28 10.19
C HIS A 147 -15.76 -36.99 9.73
N ARG A 148 -16.95 -36.70 10.27
CA ARG A 148 -17.67 -35.44 9.98
C ARG A 148 -16.83 -34.22 10.33
N ASN A 149 -16.12 -34.26 11.46
CA ASN A 149 -15.31 -33.14 11.90
C ASN A 149 -14.12 -32.88 10.95
N VAL A 150 -13.44 -33.93 10.50
CA VAL A 150 -12.35 -33.82 9.51
C VAL A 150 -12.85 -33.21 8.20
N GLU A 151 -14.01 -33.66 7.70
CA GLU A 151 -14.61 -33.10 6.48
C GLU A 151 -14.95 -31.61 6.63
N GLU A 152 -15.51 -31.22 7.77
CA GLU A 152 -15.92 -29.83 8.03
C GLU A 152 -14.70 -28.92 8.25
N VAL A 153 -13.67 -29.40 8.95
CA VAL A 153 -12.41 -28.67 9.09
C VAL A 153 -11.74 -28.45 7.74
N ALA A 154 -11.74 -29.47 6.86
CA ALA A 154 -11.18 -29.34 5.51
C ALA A 154 -11.92 -28.28 4.67
N LYS A 155 -13.25 -28.21 4.74
CA LYS A 155 -14.05 -27.15 4.09
C LYS A 155 -13.70 -25.76 4.63
N LEU A 156 -13.58 -25.63 5.96
CA LEU A 156 -13.23 -24.35 6.59
C LEU A 156 -11.81 -23.90 6.22
N GLU A 157 -10.86 -24.83 6.07
CA GLU A 157 -9.52 -24.52 5.58
C GLU A 157 -9.51 -24.03 4.13
N GLU A 158 -10.31 -24.65 3.26
CA GLU A 158 -10.48 -24.19 1.88
C GLU A 158 -11.09 -22.78 1.82
N GLU A 159 -12.13 -22.52 2.62
CA GLU A 159 -12.75 -21.19 2.73
C GLU A 159 -11.77 -20.14 3.26
N LEU A 160 -10.96 -20.49 4.27
CA LEU A 160 -9.91 -19.61 4.80
C LEU A 160 -8.88 -19.26 3.72
N LEU A 161 -8.40 -20.25 2.97
CA LEU A 161 -7.47 -20.02 1.85
C LEU A 161 -8.09 -19.14 0.75
N ALA A 162 -9.38 -19.32 0.46
CA ALA A 162 -10.08 -18.48 -0.50
C ALA A 162 -10.20 -17.03 -0.02
N VAL A 163 -10.51 -16.81 1.27
CA VAL A 163 -10.55 -15.47 1.87
C VAL A 163 -9.16 -14.82 1.86
N ASP A 164 -8.10 -15.55 2.21
CA ASP A 164 -6.73 -15.04 2.17
C ASP A 164 -6.31 -14.61 0.76
N ARG A 165 -6.65 -15.40 -0.26
CA ARG A 165 -6.43 -15.01 -1.66
C ARG A 165 -7.20 -13.74 -2.03
N ASN A 166 -8.43 -13.57 -1.54
CA ASN A 166 -9.22 -12.38 -1.83
C ASN A 166 -8.68 -11.13 -1.12
N ILE A 167 -8.18 -11.27 0.11
CA ILE A 167 -7.49 -10.20 0.83
C ILE A 167 -6.27 -9.76 0.02
N GLY A 168 -5.39 -10.70 -0.37
CA GLY A 168 -4.19 -10.36 -1.15
C GLY A 168 -4.51 -9.67 -2.48
N LYS A 169 -5.55 -10.11 -3.20
CA LYS A 169 -6.00 -9.44 -4.44
C LYS A 169 -6.48 -8.01 -4.20
N GLU A 170 -7.24 -7.78 -3.14
CA GLU A 170 -7.79 -6.45 -2.86
C GLU A 170 -6.70 -5.50 -2.35
N GLU A 171 -5.77 -5.99 -1.53
CA GLU A 171 -4.57 -5.25 -1.13
C GLU A 171 -3.71 -4.85 -2.34
N GLU A 172 -3.52 -5.76 -3.30
CA GLU A 172 -2.80 -5.47 -4.55
C GLU A 172 -3.49 -4.37 -5.36
N LYS A 173 -4.82 -4.43 -5.52
CA LYS A 173 -5.57 -3.35 -6.21
C LYS A 173 -5.43 -2.00 -5.51
N VAL A 174 -5.48 -1.96 -4.18
CA VAL A 174 -5.27 -0.73 -3.42
C VAL A 174 -3.86 -0.19 -3.64
N MET A 175 -2.86 -1.07 -3.61
CA MET A 175 -1.47 -0.69 -3.92
C MET A 175 -1.32 -0.14 -5.34
N MET A 176 -1.99 -0.73 -6.33
CA MET A 176 -1.95 -0.24 -7.71
C MET A 176 -2.64 1.13 -7.88
N LYS A 177 -3.77 1.36 -7.20
CA LYS A 177 -4.52 2.63 -7.29
C LYS A 177 -3.80 3.81 -6.64
N LYS A 178 -3.22 3.62 -5.46
CA LYS A 178 -2.59 4.70 -4.70
C LYS A 178 -1.12 4.93 -5.07
N GLY A 179 -0.48 3.96 -5.72
CA GLY A 179 0.97 3.92 -5.88
C GLY A 179 1.66 3.75 -4.52
N GLN A 180 2.87 3.18 -4.51
CA GLN A 180 3.63 3.07 -3.27
C GLN A 180 4.40 4.38 -3.01
N ALA A 181 4.16 5.02 -1.86
CA ALA A 181 4.73 6.32 -1.49
C ALA A 181 5.58 6.24 -0.20
N ASN A 182 6.49 5.26 -0.12
CA ASN A 182 7.32 5.00 1.06
C ASN A 182 8.66 5.74 1.05
N GLY A 183 8.93 6.54 0.01
CA GLY A 183 10.14 7.35 -0.10
C GLY A 183 10.13 8.54 0.85
N ARG A 184 11.30 8.84 1.40
CA ARG A 184 11.56 9.98 2.28
C ARG A 184 12.92 10.58 1.96
N VAL A 185 13.00 11.91 1.92
CA VAL A 185 14.26 12.64 1.81
C VAL A 185 14.40 13.55 3.02
N ASP A 186 15.53 13.47 3.70
CA ASP A 186 15.95 14.38 4.76
C ASP A 186 17.06 15.28 4.24
N ILE A 187 16.91 16.59 4.46
CA ILE A 187 17.84 17.62 3.98
C ILE A 187 18.27 18.44 5.18
N VAL A 188 19.57 18.66 5.35
CA VAL A 188 20.10 19.56 6.38
C VAL A 188 20.69 20.78 5.69
N VAL A 189 20.19 21.96 6.05
CA VAL A 189 20.67 23.26 5.53
C VAL A 189 21.00 24.20 6.68
N ALA A 190 21.91 25.14 6.49
CA ALA A 190 22.10 26.25 7.42
C ALA A 190 21.93 27.59 6.74
N ALA A 191 21.29 28.53 7.43
CA ALA A 191 21.10 29.90 6.99
C ALA A 191 21.75 30.87 7.98
N ASP A 192 22.35 31.94 7.47
CA ASP A 192 22.99 32.96 8.31
C ASP A 192 21.98 33.89 9.01
N GLY A 193 20.73 33.90 8.55
CA GLY A 193 19.58 34.63 9.11
C GLY A 193 18.25 33.98 8.72
N GLU A 194 17.13 34.58 9.14
CA GLU A 194 15.80 34.15 8.71
C GLU A 194 15.57 34.48 7.23
N VAL A 195 15.30 33.46 6.41
CA VAL A 195 15.16 33.62 4.95
C VAL A 195 14.13 32.65 4.37
N GLN A 196 13.29 33.13 3.46
CA GLN A 196 12.35 32.29 2.71
C GLN A 196 13.00 31.81 1.41
N VAL A 197 12.88 30.51 1.12
CA VAL A 197 13.48 29.87 -0.06
C VAL A 197 12.48 28.96 -0.78
N ASP A 198 12.62 28.86 -2.11
CA ASP A 198 11.90 27.91 -2.97
C ASP A 198 12.80 26.69 -3.23
N LEU A 199 12.84 25.76 -2.27
CA LEU A 199 13.63 24.54 -2.39
C LEU A 199 13.09 23.65 -3.50
N VAL A 200 13.93 23.32 -4.48
CA VAL A 200 13.62 22.40 -5.57
C VAL A 200 14.28 21.06 -5.32
N LEU A 201 13.46 20.04 -5.09
CA LEU A 201 13.86 18.65 -4.97
C LEU A 201 13.70 17.96 -6.32
N THR A 202 14.80 17.45 -6.87
CA THR A 202 14.83 16.67 -8.12
C THR A 202 15.28 15.24 -7.83
N TYR A 203 14.57 14.25 -8.36
CA TYR A 203 14.92 12.84 -8.21
C TYR A 203 14.45 12.01 -9.40
N ILE A 204 15.05 10.84 -9.57
CA ILE A 204 14.62 9.84 -10.55
C ILE A 204 13.72 8.83 -9.83
N ALA A 205 12.58 8.50 -10.44
CA ALA A 205 11.73 7.39 -10.05
C ALA A 205 11.69 6.33 -11.17
N SER A 206 11.83 5.07 -10.80
CA SER A 206 11.66 3.94 -11.72
C SER A 206 10.19 3.55 -11.87
N ASN A 207 9.89 2.66 -12.81
CA ASN A 207 8.53 2.21 -13.13
C ASN A 207 7.59 3.34 -13.61
N ALA A 208 8.15 4.33 -14.29
CA ALA A 208 7.37 5.39 -14.92
C ALA A 208 7.06 5.03 -16.37
N GLN A 209 5.77 5.05 -16.74
CA GLN A 209 5.32 4.83 -18.11
C GLN A 209 4.40 5.96 -18.53
N TRP A 210 4.48 6.33 -19.81
CA TRP A 210 3.58 7.28 -20.44
C TRP A 210 3.05 6.71 -21.75
N GLN A 211 1.74 6.83 -21.94
CA GLN A 211 1.07 6.48 -23.18
C GLN A 211 0.32 7.72 -23.65
N PRO A 212 0.79 8.39 -24.72
CA PRO A 212 0.09 9.56 -25.22
C PRO A 212 -1.25 9.12 -25.81
N THR A 213 -2.32 9.83 -25.45
CA THR A 213 -3.61 9.73 -26.12
C THR A 213 -3.82 11.01 -26.91
N TYR A 214 -4.14 10.89 -28.20
CA TYR A 214 -4.39 12.03 -29.07
C TYR A 214 -5.88 12.12 -29.38
N GLU A 215 -6.48 13.28 -29.14
CA GLU A 215 -7.80 13.60 -29.64
C GLU A 215 -7.64 14.43 -30.92
N LEU A 216 -8.27 14.00 -32.01
CA LEU A 216 -8.22 14.69 -33.29
C LEU A 216 -9.44 15.58 -33.44
N HIS A 217 -9.25 16.89 -33.35
CA HIS A 217 -10.29 17.86 -33.65
C HIS A 217 -10.14 18.35 -35.09
N ALA A 218 -11.13 18.06 -35.93
CA ALA A 218 -11.23 18.61 -37.28
C ALA A 218 -12.33 19.68 -37.32
N LYS A 219 -12.00 20.88 -37.78
CA LYS A 219 -12.98 21.92 -38.12
C LYS A 219 -13.09 22.00 -39.63
N THR A 220 -14.29 21.78 -40.17
CA THR A 220 -14.55 21.90 -41.61
C THR A 220 -15.17 23.27 -41.90
N GLU A 221 -14.45 24.15 -42.59
CA GLU A 221 -15.04 25.38 -43.14
C GLU A 221 -15.77 25.05 -44.45
N ARG A 222 -17.09 25.21 -44.48
CA ARG A 222 -17.85 25.17 -45.73
C ARG A 222 -17.60 26.45 -46.51
N LYS A 223 -16.55 26.49 -47.33
CA LYS A 223 -16.48 27.31 -48.55
C LYS A 223 -15.33 26.85 -49.47
N THR A 224 -15.70 26.04 -50.45
CA THR A 224 -15.08 25.84 -51.77
C THR A 224 -13.65 25.31 -51.92
N ILE A 225 -12.84 25.10 -50.87
CA ILE A 225 -11.62 24.26 -50.95
C ILE A 225 -11.41 23.60 -49.57
N PRO A 226 -11.26 22.26 -49.44
CA PRO A 226 -11.03 21.65 -48.13
C PRO A 226 -9.59 21.89 -47.68
N ALA A 227 -9.37 22.95 -46.91
CA ALA A 227 -8.20 23.08 -46.05
C ALA A 227 -8.53 22.42 -44.70
N CYS A 228 -8.00 21.21 -44.47
CA CYS A 228 -8.09 20.56 -43.16
C CYS A 228 -7.05 21.16 -42.21
N GLN A 229 -7.47 22.03 -41.30
CA GLN A 229 -6.69 22.30 -40.09
C GLN A 229 -6.96 21.18 -39.08
N ALA A 230 -5.95 20.34 -38.81
CA ALA A 230 -5.96 19.36 -37.73
C ALA A 230 -5.04 19.86 -36.62
N ALA A 231 -5.56 19.90 -35.38
CA ALA A 231 -4.76 20.15 -34.18
C ALA A 231 -4.69 18.86 -33.36
N LEU A 232 -3.47 18.46 -32.99
CA LEU A 232 -3.24 17.35 -32.06
C LEU A 232 -3.27 17.89 -30.64
N LEU A 233 -4.27 17.48 -29.86
CA LEU A 233 -4.31 17.72 -28.42
C LEU A 233 -3.89 16.44 -27.70
N CYS A 234 -2.87 16.54 -26.84
CA CYS A 234 -2.43 15.41 -26.01
C CYS A 234 -3.25 15.40 -24.72
N GLY A 235 -4.07 14.37 -24.52
CA GLY A 235 -4.88 14.18 -23.33
C GLY A 235 -4.15 13.36 -22.27
N ASN A 236 -4.15 13.83 -21.02
CA ASN A 236 -3.78 13.03 -19.85
C ASN A 236 -5.00 12.24 -19.38
N HIS A 237 -5.16 10.99 -19.81
CA HIS A 237 -6.10 10.06 -19.19
C HIS A 237 -5.33 9.03 -18.35
N PRO A 238 -5.66 8.87 -17.05
CA PRO A 238 -5.13 7.76 -16.27
C PRO A 238 -5.76 6.46 -16.80
N ILE A 239 -4.94 5.65 -17.48
CA ILE A 239 -5.32 4.31 -17.89
C ILE A 239 -5.22 3.41 -16.67
N TYR A 240 -6.36 3.09 -16.06
CA TYR A 240 -6.46 1.99 -15.10
C TYR A 240 -6.38 0.68 -15.90
N ARG A 241 -5.35 -0.13 -15.63
CA ARG A 241 -5.34 -1.56 -15.97
C ARG A 241 -5.64 -2.37 -14.72
#